data_AF-A0A7C1CH89-F1
#
_entry.id   AF-A0A7C1CH89-F1
#
_cell.length_a   1.000
_cell.length_b   1.000
_cell.length_c   1.000
_cell.angle_alpha   90.00
_cell.angle_beta   90.00
_cell.angle_gamma   90.00
#
_symmetry.space_group_name_H-M   'P 1'
#
loop_
_entity.id
_entity.type
_entity.pdbx_description
1 polymer ?
#
loop_
_entity_poly.entity_id
_entity_poly.type
_entity_poly.pdbx_seq_one_letter_code
_entity_poly.pdbx_strand_id
1 'polypeptide(L)'
;MKRKPPEIHCARCGTCCLADMIAYVTQEDLDRWKSQGRQDILHIIETRNAAWMGDHFVSADSGRYLHACPFLRIQGQTCACSIYETRPAVCRDYVPGSSEICPLWQATRKQG
;
A
#
# COMPACT_ATOMS: atom_id res chain seq x y z
N MET A 1 -23.98 -29.18 -2.02
CA MET A 1 -23.17 -28.23 -2.82
C MET A 1 -22.67 -27.12 -1.91
N LYS A 2 -21.36 -27.05 -1.63
CA LYS A 2 -20.80 -25.88 -0.93
C LYS A 2 -20.79 -24.72 -1.93
N ARG A 3 -21.48 -23.62 -1.61
CA ARG A 3 -21.49 -22.41 -2.46
C ARG A 3 -20.06 -21.85 -2.52
N LYS A 4 -19.53 -21.60 -3.72
CA LYS A 4 -18.26 -20.88 -3.89
C LYS A 4 -18.43 -19.49 -3.24
N PRO A 5 -17.54 -19.06 -2.34
CA PRO A 5 -17.63 -17.72 -1.79
C PRO A 5 -17.53 -16.68 -2.92
N PRO A 6 -18.29 -15.58 -2.86
CA PRO A 6 -18.22 -14.50 -3.84
C PRO A 6 -16.79 -13.97 -3.96
N GLU A 7 -16.38 -13.66 -5.19
CA GLU A 7 -15.08 -13.04 -5.45
C GLU A 7 -15.08 -11.61 -4.90
N ILE A 8 -14.11 -11.31 -4.03
CA ILE A 8 -14.02 -10.03 -3.33
C ILE A 8 -13.00 -9.15 -4.05
N HIS A 9 -13.50 -8.08 -4.65
CA HIS A 9 -12.68 -7.12 -5.37
C HIS A 9 -12.25 -5.96 -4.48
N CYS A 10 -11.12 -5.35 -4.81
CA CYS A 10 -10.64 -4.16 -4.11
C CYS A 10 -11.65 -3.02 -4.25
N ALA A 11 -12.18 -2.52 -3.13
CA ALA A 11 -13.12 -1.40 -3.10
C ALA A 11 -12.49 -0.03 -3.40
N ARG A 12 -11.17 0.02 -3.67
CA ARG A 12 -10.41 1.26 -3.89
C ARG A 12 -10.60 2.29 -2.76
N CYS A 13 -10.77 1.82 -1.52
CA CYS A 13 -11.02 2.66 -0.34
C CYS A 13 -9.79 3.42 0.16
N GLY A 14 -8.58 3.00 -0.22
CA GLY A 14 -7.33 3.65 0.18
C GLY A 14 -6.84 3.28 1.58
N THR A 15 -7.56 2.50 2.38
CA THR A 15 -7.17 2.21 3.78
C THR A 15 -5.79 1.57 3.92
N CYS A 16 -5.43 0.61 3.06
CA CYS A 16 -4.09 0.03 3.05
C CYS A 16 -2.99 1.00 2.59
N CYS A 17 -3.35 2.01 1.78
CA CYS A 17 -2.44 3.07 1.38
C CYS A 17 -2.25 4.09 2.51
N LEU A 18 -3.30 4.41 3.26
CA LEU A 18 -3.25 5.24 4.47
C LEU A 18 -2.49 4.53 5.61
N ALA A 19 -2.53 3.21 5.67
CA ALA A 19 -1.69 2.42 6.57
C ALA A 19 -0.22 2.32 6.12
N ASP A 20 0.15 3.02 5.04
CA ASP A 20 1.50 3.08 4.47
C ASP A 20 2.16 1.70 4.25
N MET A 21 1.41 0.70 3.77
CA MET A 21 1.95 -0.65 3.56
C MET A 21 3.17 -0.69 2.62
N ILE A 22 3.36 0.32 1.77
CA ILE A 22 4.53 0.44 0.91
C ILE A 22 5.85 0.54 1.70
N ALA A 23 5.81 0.90 2.98
CA ALA A 23 6.99 0.86 3.86
C ALA A 23 7.63 -0.54 3.93
N TYR A 24 6.87 -1.61 3.64
CA TYR A 24 7.37 -2.99 3.55
C TYR A 24 7.86 -3.37 2.14
N VAL A 25 8.34 -2.40 1.36
CA VAL A 25 9.01 -2.66 0.07
C VAL A 25 10.21 -3.60 0.27
N THR A 26 10.36 -4.60 -0.59
CA THR A 26 11.48 -5.56 -0.49
C THR A 26 12.65 -5.17 -1.38
N GLN A 27 13.81 -5.82 -1.18
CA GLN A 27 14.98 -5.60 -2.05
C GLN A 27 14.67 -5.97 -3.51
N GLU A 28 13.87 -7.02 -3.75
CA GLU A 28 13.44 -7.42 -5.09
C GLU A 28 12.56 -6.35 -5.76
N ASP A 29 11.73 -5.65 -5.00
CA ASP A 29 10.95 -4.51 -5.51
C ASP A 29 11.87 -3.35 -5.92
N LEU A 30 12.88 -3.05 -5.10
CA LEU A 30 13.86 -2.00 -5.41
C LEU A 30 14.68 -2.34 -6.66
N ASP A 31 15.17 -3.58 -6.77
CA ASP A 31 15.97 -4.02 -7.91
C ASP A 31 15.14 -4.10 -9.20
N ARG A 32 13.86 -4.48 -9.08
CA ARG A 32 12.90 -4.36 -10.20
C ARG A 32 12.76 -2.90 -10.63
N TRP A 33 12.54 -1.95 -9.72
CA TRP A 33 12.40 -0.54 -10.11
C TRP A 33 13.68 0.05 -10.71
N LYS A 34 14.86 -0.37 -10.23
CA LYS A 34 16.14 -0.01 -10.85
C LYS A 34 16.24 -0.51 -12.29
N SER A 35 15.96 -1.80 -12.52
CA SER A 35 16.00 -2.38 -13.87
C SER A 35 14.95 -1.79 -14.81
N GLN A 36 13.81 -1.33 -14.29
CA GLN A 36 12.78 -0.61 -15.04
C GLN A 36 13.09 0.87 -15.27
N GLY A 37 14.20 1.39 -14.73
CA GLY A 37 14.55 2.82 -14.83
C GLY A 37 13.60 3.75 -14.07
N ARG A 38 12.87 3.25 -13.05
CA ARG A 38 11.89 3.99 -12.26
C ARG A 38 12.54 4.84 -11.17
N GLN A 39 13.43 5.73 -11.59
CA GLN A 39 14.11 6.67 -10.70
C GLN A 39 13.12 7.60 -9.98
N ASP A 40 11.96 7.87 -10.59
CA ASP A 40 10.85 8.60 -9.98
C ASP A 40 10.35 7.92 -8.70
N ILE A 41 10.24 6.58 -8.70
CA ILE A 41 9.82 5.81 -7.53
C ILE A 41 10.98 5.71 -6.53
N LEU A 42 12.17 5.36 -7.00
CA LEU A 42 13.34 5.14 -6.14
C LEU A 42 13.69 6.40 -5.34
N HIS A 43 13.69 7.57 -5.97
CA HIS A 43 13.96 8.84 -5.30
C HIS A 43 12.94 9.13 -4.18
N ILE A 44 11.66 8.83 -4.41
CA ILE A 44 10.61 8.99 -3.39
C ILE A 44 10.86 8.05 -2.21
N ILE A 45 11.22 6.79 -2.47
CA ILE A 45 11.49 5.80 -1.41
C ILE A 45 12.74 6.18 -0.61
N GLU A 46 13.82 6.59 -1.28
CA GLU A 46 15.07 7.02 -0.64
C GLU A 46 14.86 8.27 0.24
N THR A 47 14.15 9.27 -0.27
CA THR A 47 13.85 10.51 0.47
C THR A 47 12.99 10.24 1.70
N ARG A 48 12.10 9.23 1.64
CA ARG A 48 11.29 8.78 2.78
C ARG A 48 12.07 7.93 3.78
N ASN A 49 13.08 7.20 3.32
CA ASN A 49 13.95 6.36 4.16
C ASN A 49 15.05 7.15 4.89
N ALA A 50 15.15 8.48 4.69
CA ALA A 50 16.03 9.36 5.44
C ALA A 50 15.44 9.76 6.81
N ALA A 51 15.12 8.75 7.65
CA ALA A 51 15.17 8.77 9.12
C ALA A 51 14.48 7.51 9.68
N TRP A 52 15.25 6.44 9.91
CA TRP A 52 14.85 5.42 10.88
C TRP A 52 15.05 6.02 12.29
N MET A 53 14.00 6.58 12.87
CA MET A 53 13.94 6.96 14.29
C MET A 53 13.02 5.99 15.03
N GLY A 54 13.52 4.78 15.31
CA GLY A 54 12.79 3.76 16.08
C GLY A 54 11.52 3.26 15.37
N ASP A 55 10.40 3.22 16.09
CA ASP A 55 9.16 2.54 15.67
C ASP A 55 8.21 3.41 14.83
N HIS A 56 8.61 4.62 14.41
CA HIS A 56 7.73 5.55 13.70
C HIS A 56 8.40 6.31 12.55
N PHE A 57 7.76 6.27 11.37
CA PHE A 57 8.11 7.12 10.23
C PHE A 57 7.57 8.55 10.44
N VAL A 58 8.47 9.52 10.60
CA VAL A 58 8.14 10.96 10.74
C VAL A 58 8.84 11.75 9.63
N SER A 59 8.12 12.71 9.03
CA SER A 59 8.71 13.64 8.05
C SER A 59 9.66 14.61 8.75
N ALA A 60 10.92 14.68 8.27
CA ALA A 60 11.97 15.51 8.86
C ALA A 60 11.71 17.03 8.73
N ASP A 61 10.74 17.42 7.91
CA ASP A 61 10.40 18.78 7.51
C ASP A 61 9.17 19.35 8.25
N SER A 62 8.29 18.53 8.82
CA SER A 62 7.02 19.01 9.40
C SER A 62 6.68 18.51 10.80
N GLY A 63 7.38 17.49 11.31
CA GLY A 63 7.03 16.83 12.57
C GLY A 63 5.64 16.17 12.55
N ARG A 64 5.00 16.08 11.37
CA ARG A 64 3.77 15.33 11.17
C ARG A 64 4.14 13.94 10.66
N TYR A 65 3.57 12.92 11.28
CA TYR A 65 3.62 11.55 10.80
C TYR A 65 3.26 11.49 9.31
N LEU A 66 4.07 10.77 8.52
CA LEU A 66 3.78 10.50 7.11
C LEU A 66 2.71 9.41 7.03
N HIS A 67 1.47 9.76 7.37
CA HIS A 67 0.35 8.82 7.52
C HIS A 67 -0.24 8.30 6.19
N ALA A 68 0.47 8.37 5.06
CA ALA A 68 -0.05 7.88 3.80
C ALA A 68 1.05 7.55 2.78
N CYS A 69 0.79 6.50 2.01
CA CYS A 69 1.58 6.13 0.85
C CYS A 69 1.68 7.31 -0.14
N PRO A 70 2.89 7.68 -0.58
CA PRO A 70 3.13 8.83 -1.47
C PRO A 70 2.53 8.64 -2.86
N PHE A 71 2.24 7.38 -3.22
CA PHE A 71 1.64 7.04 -4.50
C PHE A 71 0.10 7.04 -4.46
N LEU A 72 -0.51 7.31 -3.30
CA LEU A 72 -1.96 7.45 -3.16
C LEU A 72 -2.46 8.68 -3.91
N ARG A 73 -3.57 8.52 -4.62
CA ARG A 73 -4.34 9.60 -5.26
C ARG A 73 -5.79 9.46 -4.82
N ILE A 74 -6.37 10.54 -4.30
CA ILE A 74 -7.79 10.59 -3.93
C ILE A 74 -8.58 11.11 -5.15
N GLN A 75 -9.58 10.35 -5.58
CA GLN A 75 -10.47 10.62 -6.72
C GLN A 75 -11.92 10.66 -6.23
N GLY A 76 -12.25 11.70 -5.44
CA GLY A 76 -13.55 11.84 -4.81
C GLY A 76 -13.80 10.73 -3.79
N GLN A 77 -14.76 9.85 -4.08
CA GLN A 77 -15.13 8.73 -3.19
C GLN A 77 -14.24 7.49 -3.33
N THR A 78 -13.33 7.47 -4.32
CA THR A 78 -12.42 6.34 -4.54
C THR A 78 -10.97 6.79 -4.56
N CYS A 79 -10.05 5.84 -4.38
CA CYS A 79 -8.61 6.08 -4.45
C CYS A 79 -7.97 5.38 -5.65
N ALA A 80 -6.83 5.88 -6.10
CA ALA A 80 -5.98 5.26 -7.10
C ALA A 80 -4.53 5.18 -6.61
N CYS A 81 -3.79 4.20 -7.11
CA CYS A 81 -2.34 4.14 -6.92
C CYS A 81 -1.67 4.63 -8.20
N SER A 82 -0.83 5.66 -8.10
CA SER A 82 -0.09 6.20 -9.26
C SER A 82 0.96 5.24 -9.84
N ILE A 83 1.35 4.21 -9.09
CA ILE A 83 2.28 3.16 -9.54
C ILE A 83 1.61 1.79 -9.67
N TYR A 84 0.29 1.74 -9.88
CA TYR A 84 -0.53 0.51 -9.79
C TYR A 84 0.11 -0.70 -10.51
N GLU A 85 0.63 -0.51 -11.72
CA GLU A 85 1.21 -1.58 -12.53
C GLU A 85 2.54 -2.13 -12.01
N THR A 86 3.30 -1.34 -11.24
CA THR A 86 4.61 -1.73 -10.69
C THR A 86 4.63 -1.68 -9.16
N ARG A 87 3.46 -1.82 -8.53
CA ARG A 87 3.33 -1.86 -7.07
C ARG A 87 4.28 -2.90 -6.44
N PRO A 88 4.78 -2.64 -5.22
CA PRO A 88 5.58 -3.60 -4.50
C PRO A 88 4.78 -4.87 -4.18
N ALA A 89 5.47 -5.96 -3.88
CA ALA A 89 4.85 -7.26 -3.63
C ALA A 89 3.78 -7.17 -2.53
N VAL A 90 4.09 -6.53 -1.41
CA VAL A 90 3.16 -6.31 -0.28
C VAL A 90 1.83 -5.66 -0.70
N CYS A 91 1.83 -4.81 -1.71
CA CYS A 91 0.62 -4.14 -2.22
C CYS A 91 -0.07 -4.92 -3.35
N ARG A 92 0.71 -5.57 -4.23
CA ARG A 92 0.20 -6.34 -5.36
C ARG A 92 -0.47 -7.63 -4.92
N ASP A 93 0.12 -8.29 -3.93
CA ASP A 93 -0.29 -9.61 -3.47
C ASP A 93 -1.34 -9.51 -2.33
N TYR A 94 -1.69 -8.29 -1.92
CA TYR A 94 -2.70 -8.04 -0.90
C TYR A 94 -4.10 -8.45 -1.38
N VAL A 95 -4.65 -9.49 -0.74
CA VAL A 95 -6.00 -9.97 -1.02
C VAL A 95 -7.03 -9.09 -0.28
N PRO A 96 -8.04 -8.50 -0.96
CA PRO A 96 -9.10 -7.74 -0.31
C PRO A 96 -9.82 -8.56 0.78
N GLY A 97 -9.97 -7.99 1.97
CA GLY A 97 -10.62 -8.66 3.10
C GLY A 97 -9.76 -9.75 3.77
N SER A 98 -8.44 -9.75 3.57
CA SER A 98 -7.49 -10.67 4.23
C SER A 98 -6.90 -10.16 5.56
N SER A 99 -7.15 -8.91 5.92
CA SER A 99 -6.66 -8.28 7.16
C SER A 99 -7.64 -7.22 7.64
N GLU A 100 -7.63 -6.94 8.95
CA GLU A 100 -8.45 -5.93 9.64
C GLU A 100 -8.30 -4.51 9.09
N ILE A 101 -7.18 -4.22 8.42
CA ILE A 101 -6.97 -2.95 7.70
C ILE A 101 -7.97 -2.79 6.55
N CYS A 102 -8.45 -3.90 5.95
CA CYS A 102 -9.43 -3.83 4.87
C CYS A 102 -10.85 -3.70 5.44
N PRO A 103 -11.65 -2.71 4.99
CA PRO A 103 -13.06 -2.61 5.36
C PRO A 103 -13.88 -3.86 5.02
N LEU A 104 -13.42 -4.67 4.06
CA LEU A 104 -14.09 -5.91 3.64
C LEU A 104 -13.81 -7.10 4.59
N TRP A 105 -12.94 -6.94 5.60
CA TRP A 105 -12.57 -8.00 6.55
C TRP A 105 -13.76 -8.60 7.31
N GLN A 106 -14.70 -7.78 7.75
CA GLN A 106 -15.87 -8.29 8.45
C GLN A 106 -16.83 -9.02 7.50
N ALA A 107 -16.87 -8.60 6.23
CA ALA A 107 -17.68 -9.24 5.20
C ALA A 107 -17.13 -10.62 4.81
N THR A 108 -15.81 -10.82 4.83
CA THR A 108 -15.17 -12.14 4.66
C THR A 108 -15.38 -13.03 5.87
N ARG A 109 -15.22 -12.51 7.08
CA ARG A 109 -15.36 -13.29 8.33
C ARG A 109 -16.75 -13.85 8.56
N LYS A 110 -17.82 -13.15 8.15
CA LYS A 110 -19.21 -13.65 8.27
C LYS A 110 -19.55 -14.77 7.29
N GLN A 111 -18.66 -15.11 6.35
CA GLN A 111 -18.86 -16.14 5.33
C GLN A 111 -18.06 -17.43 5.60
N GLY A 112 -17.19 -17.44 6.62
CA GLY A 112 -16.44 -18.62 7.08
C GLY A 112 -17.00 -19.15 8.38
#